data_AF-A0A1Q6RMK5-F1
#
_entry.id   AF-A0A1Q6RMK5-F1
#
_cell.length_a   1.000
_cell.length_b   1.000
_cell.length_c   1.000
_cell.angle_alpha   90.00
_cell.angle_beta   90.00
_cell.angle_gamma   90.00
#
_symmetry.space_group_name_H-M   'P 1'
#
loop_
_entity.id
_entity.type
_entity.pdbx_description
1 polymer ?
#
loop_
_entity_poly.entity_id
_entity_poly.type
_entity_poly.pdbx_seq_one_letter_code
_entity_poly.pdbx_strand_id
1 'polypeptide(L)'
;MKKIKYYIDTKDNVLSAYDRESDFFAFFNKSTKSWHISNISFIQFKHDRDFIEIDDCKAQRIFGESAVTSLFLDYLQTIESNSGIKSSKTN
;
A
#
# COMPACT_ATOMS: atom_id res chain seq x y z
N MET A 1 11.89 -10.68 -3.10
CA MET A 1 11.60 -9.38 -2.45
C MET A 1 10.36 -8.83 -3.15
N LYS A 2 9.26 -8.61 -2.42
CA LYS A 2 8.04 -8.02 -3.00
C LYS A 2 8.39 -6.67 -3.64
N LYS A 3 7.98 -6.43 -4.88
CA LYS A 3 8.27 -5.20 -5.63
C LYS A 3 7.22 -4.13 -5.31
N ILE A 4 7.21 -3.69 -4.05
CA ILE A 4 6.29 -2.65 -3.58
C ILE A 4 6.80 -1.30 -4.07
N LYS A 5 5.87 -0.46 -4.52
CA LYS A 5 6.14 0.93 -4.90
C LYS A 5 5.22 1.88 -4.16
N TYR A 6 5.76 3.03 -3.78
CA TYR A 6 5.03 4.09 -3.11
C TYR A 6 4.74 5.25 -4.03
N TYR A 7 3.57 5.83 -3.85
CA TYR A 7 3.07 6.95 -4.63
C TYR A 7 2.48 7.99 -3.72
N ILE A 8 2.70 9.27 -4.02
CA ILE A 8 1.97 10.37 -3.38
C ILE A 8 1.04 10.99 -4.41
N ASP A 9 -0.26 11.01 -4.12
CA ASP A 9 -1.20 11.90 -4.81
C ASP A 9 -0.86 13.34 -4.41
N THR A 10 -0.41 14.15 -5.37
CA THR A 10 0.10 15.50 -5.13
C THR A 10 -1.01 16.49 -4.77
N LYS A 11 -2.26 16.19 -5.16
CA LYS A 11 -3.42 17.04 -4.90
C LYS A 11 -3.96 16.82 -3.49
N ASP A 12 -4.12 15.56 -3.10
CA ASP A 12 -4.75 15.20 -1.83
C ASP A 12 -3.74 14.86 -0.72
N ASN A 13 -2.43 14.84 -1.04
CA ASN A 13 -1.35 14.52 -0.11
C ASN A 13 -1.55 13.17 0.59
N VAL A 14 -2.01 12.19 -0.18
CA VAL A 14 -2.27 10.81 0.24
C VAL A 14 -1.12 9.93 -0.23
N LEU A 15 -0.57 9.14 0.69
CA LEU A 15 0.41 8.11 0.36
C LEU A 15 -0.33 6.83 -0.01
N SER A 16 0.09 6.22 -1.10
CA SER A 16 -0.41 4.95 -1.58
C SER A 16 0.73 3.97 -1.80
N ALA A 17 0.45 2.69 -1.59
CA ALA A 17 1.37 1.60 -1.85
C ALA A 17 0.71 0.62 -2.83
N TYR A 18 1.49 0.13 -3.78
CA TYR A 18 1.07 -0.88 -4.73
C TYR A 18 2.05 -2.06 -4.70
N ASP A 19 1.52 -3.26 -4.51
CA ASP A 19 2.23 -4.51 -4.73
C ASP A 19 1.84 -5.10 -6.08
N ARG A 20 2.78 -5.08 -7.03
CA ARG A 20 2.54 -5.59 -8.38
C ARG A 20 2.34 -7.11 -8.44
N GLU A 21 2.91 -7.86 -7.49
CA GLU A 21 2.83 -9.33 -7.54
C GLU A 21 1.43 -9.83 -7.16
N SER A 22 0.81 -9.16 -6.20
CA SER A 22 -0.50 -9.52 -5.67
C SER A 22 -1.64 -8.62 -6.18
N ASP A 23 -1.30 -7.62 -6.99
CA ASP A 23 -2.18 -6.53 -7.45
C ASP A 23 -2.88 -5.77 -6.31
N PHE A 24 -2.29 -5.78 -5.11
CA PHE A 24 -2.84 -5.08 -3.95
C PHE A 24 -2.50 -3.59 -4.01
N PHE A 25 -3.53 -2.77 -3.83
CA PHE A 25 -3.41 -1.32 -3.76
C PHE A 25 -4.04 -0.79 -2.49
N ALA A 26 -3.29 0.04 -1.76
CA ALA A 26 -3.70 0.57 -0.47
C ALA A 26 -3.25 2.02 -0.31
N PHE A 27 -3.93 2.76 0.57
CA PHE A 27 -3.54 4.11 0.97
C PHE A 27 -3.32 4.20 2.47
N PHE A 28 -2.41 5.08 2.86
CA PHE A 28 -2.08 5.33 4.24
C PHE A 28 -2.96 6.46 4.79
N ASN A 29 -3.74 6.16 5.82
CA ASN A 29 -4.52 7.15 6.53
C ASN A 29 -3.67 7.76 7.66
N LYS A 30 -3.30 9.03 7.51
CA LYS A 30 -2.50 9.78 8.50
C LYS A 30 -3.19 9.88 9.86
N SER A 31 -4.52 10.02 9.89
CA SER A 31 -5.27 10.22 11.12
C SER A 31 -5.26 8.97 12.01
N THR A 32 -5.37 7.79 11.39
CA THR A 32 -5.37 6.51 12.12
C THR A 32 -4.01 5.82 12.13
N LYS A 33 -3.02 6.38 11.43
CA LYS A 33 -1.69 5.80 11.19
C LYS A 33 -1.75 4.35 10.71
N SER A 34 -2.69 4.07 9.80
CA SER A 34 -2.95 2.71 9.33
C SER A 34 -3.15 2.66 7.82
N TRP A 35 -2.85 1.51 7.25
CA TRP A 35 -3.12 1.21 5.85
C TRP A 35 -4.57 0.77 5.66
N HIS A 36 -5.16 1.19 4.55
CA HIS A 36 -6.50 0.83 4.13
C HIS A 36 -6.45 0.38 2.67
N ILE A 37 -7.14 -0.72 2.35
CA ILE A 37 -7.29 -1.17 0.97
C ILE A 37 -8.03 -0.08 0.18
N SER A 38 -7.53 0.20 -1.02
CA SER A 38 -8.20 1.11 -1.93
C SER A 38 -9.43 0.42 -2.55
N ASN A 39 -10.53 1.17 -2.66
CA ASN A 39 -11.72 0.72 -3.40
C ASN A 39 -11.57 0.87 -4.92
N ILE A 40 -10.53 1.53 -5.39
CA ILE A 40 -10.19 1.66 -6.81
C ILE A 40 -8.93 0.85 -7.13
N SER A 41 -8.82 0.35 -8.36
CA SER A 41 -7.61 -0.32 -8.84
C SER A 41 -6.46 0.67 -9.03
N PHE A 42 -5.22 0.16 -9.04
CA PHE A 42 -4.06 0.99 -9.33
C PHE A 42 -4.10 1.59 -10.75
N ILE A 43 -4.70 0.89 -11.72
CA ILE A 43 -4.88 1.43 -13.08
C ILE A 43 -5.80 2.65 -13.07
N GLN A 44 -6.90 2.60 -12.32
CA GLN A 44 -7.80 3.74 -12.18
C GLN A 44 -7.10 4.90 -11.48
N PHE A 45 -6.35 4.63 -10.41
CA PHE A 45 -5.52 5.63 -9.73
C PHE A 45 -4.57 6.32 -10.71
N LYS A 46 -3.89 5.56 -11.56
CA LYS A 46 -2.95 6.12 -12.54
C LYS A 46 -3.59 6.99 -13.62
N HIS A 47 -4.85 6.73 -13.95
CA HIS A 47 -5.58 7.47 -14.96
C HIS A 47 -6.16 8.77 -14.38
N ASP A 48 -6.65 8.73 -13.14
CA ASP A 48 -7.45 9.81 -12.57
C ASP A 48 -6.65 10.75 -11.67
N ARG A 49 -5.46 10.33 -11.19
CA ARG A 49 -4.69 11.07 -10.20
C ARG A 49 -3.37 11.59 -10.76
N ASP A 50 -2.98 12.76 -10.27
CA ASP A 50 -1.63 13.27 -10.40
C ASP A 50 -0.78 12.70 -9.26
N PHE A 51 0.21 11.87 -9.59
CA PHE A 51 1.02 11.18 -8.59
C PHE A 51 2.50 11.22 -8.88
N ILE A 52 3.29 11.09 -7.83
CA ILE A 52 4.75 10.91 -7.90
C ILE A 52 5.14 9.59 -7.25
N GLU A 53 5.97 8.81 -7.91
CA GLU A 53 6.63 7.65 -7.29
C GLU A 53 7.70 8.15 -6.30
N ILE A 54 7.75 7.55 -5.13
CA ILE A 54 8.72 7.90 -4.09
C ILE A 54 9.31 6.63 -3.44
N ASP A 55 10.46 6.78 -2.80
CA ASP A 55 11.07 5.75 -1.99
C ASP A 55 10.57 5.77 -0.53
N ASP A 56 10.90 4.71 0.21
CA ASP A 56 10.57 4.52 1.62
C ASP A 56 11.08 5.67 2.49
N CYS A 57 12.30 6.16 2.26
CA CYS A 57 12.90 7.24 3.04
C CYS A 57 12.09 8.54 2.91
N LYS A 58 11.60 8.83 1.71
CA LYS A 58 10.75 9.99 1.43
C LYS A 58 9.34 9.79 1.99
N ALA A 59 8.80 8.58 1.96
CA ALA A 59 7.52 8.25 2.59
C ALA A 59 7.59 8.50 4.12
N GLN A 60 8.65 8.01 4.78
CA GLN A 60 8.91 8.23 6.21
C GLN A 60 8.97 9.71 6.55
N ARG A 61 9.73 10.48 5.77
CA ARG A 61 9.94 11.89 6.04
C ARG A 61 8.65 12.71 5.97
N ILE A 62 7.71 12.33 5.12
CA ILE A 62 6.47 13.10 4.88
C ILE A 62 5.30 12.57 5.73
N PHE A 63 5.21 11.25 5.92
CA PHE A 63 4.05 10.58 6.56
C PHE A 63 4.37 9.96 7.92
N GLY A 64 5.64 9.97 8.33
CA GLY A 64 6.15 9.38 9.57
C GLY A 64 6.60 7.92 9.40
N GLU A 65 7.31 7.41 10.40
CA GLU A 65 7.81 6.02 10.43
C GLU A 65 6.71 4.98 10.26
N SER A 66 5.45 5.32 10.57
CA SER A 66 4.31 4.40 10.47
C SER A 66 3.93 4.06 9.02
N ALA A 67 4.46 4.79 8.06
CA ALA A 67 4.04 4.76 6.66
C ALA A 67 4.93 3.86 5.77
N VAL A 68 5.74 2.98 6.36
CA VAL A 68 6.85 2.28 5.70
C VAL A 68 6.52 0.85 5.28
N THR A 69 7.42 0.28 4.47
CA THR A 69 7.32 -1.09 3.94
C THR A 69 7.10 -2.17 4.98
N SER A 70 7.78 -2.16 6.13
CA SER A 70 7.52 -3.19 7.13
C SER A 70 6.05 -3.20 7.61
N LEU A 71 5.48 -2.02 7.87
CA LEU A 71 4.10 -1.91 8.34
C LEU A 71 3.07 -2.23 7.25
N PHE A 72 3.36 -1.87 6.01
CA PHE A 72 2.50 -2.30 4.90
C PHE A 72 2.59 -3.81 4.66
N LEU A 73 3.78 -4.41 4.79
CA LEU A 73 3.95 -5.86 4.70
C LEU A 73 3.23 -6.59 5.83
N ASP A 74 3.32 -6.10 7.06
CA ASP A 74 2.59 -6.63 8.22
C ASP A 74 1.08 -6.53 8.00
N TYR A 75 0.61 -5.43 7.41
CA TYR A 75 -0.77 -5.24 7.02
C TYR A 75 -1.22 -6.25 5.97
N LEU A 76 -0.45 -6.44 4.89
CA LEU A 76 -0.73 -7.45 3.87
C LEU A 76 -0.79 -8.85 4.49
N GLN A 77 0.18 -9.20 5.35
CA GLN A 77 0.23 -10.50 6.01
C GLN A 77 -0.98 -10.71 6.95
N THR A 78 -1.39 -9.65 7.65
CA THR A 78 -2.57 -9.69 8.53
C THR A 78 -3.84 -9.93 7.73
N ILE A 79 -4.00 -9.25 6.58
CA ILE A 79 -5.13 -9.49 5.70
C ILE A 79 -5.07 -10.88 5.09
N GLU A 80 -3.95 -11.32 4.56
CA GLU A 80 -3.78 -12.67 4.00
C GLU A 80 -4.16 -13.74 5.04
N SER A 81 -3.76 -13.53 6.30
CA SER A 81 -4.09 -14.43 7.43
C SER A 81 -5.58 -14.38 7.81
N ASN A 82 -6.18 -13.20 7.84
CA ASN A 82 -7.60 -13.00 8.20
C ASN A 82 -8.56 -13.40 7.07
N SER A 83 -8.12 -13.33 5.81
CA SER A 83 -8.94 -13.64 4.63
C SER A 83 -9.20 -15.13 4.46
N GLY A 84 -8.60 -16.00 5.27
CA GLY A 84 -8.88 -17.43 5.22
C GLY A 84 -8.69 -18.04 3.84
N ILE A 85 -7.73 -17.53 3.04
CA ILE A 85 -7.23 -18.33 1.92
C ILE A 85 -6.46 -19.45 2.57
N LYS A 86 -7.19 -20.55 2.81
CA LYS A 86 -6.64 -21.90 2.75
C LYS A 86 -5.77 -21.94 1.50
N SER A 87 -4.47 -21.66 1.65
CA SER A 87 -3.50 -22.35 0.84
C SER A 87 -3.62 -23.80 1.27
N SER A 88 -4.62 -24.49 0.72
CA SER A 88 -4.60 -25.92 0.54
C SER A 88 -3.35 -26.19 -0.30
N LYS A 89 -2.19 -26.25 0.36
CA LYS A 89 -1.12 -27.12 -0.09
C LYS A 89 -1.64 -28.51 0.16
N THR A 90 -2.40 -28.99 -0.82
CA THR A 90 -2.70 -30.39 -1.02
C THR A 90 -1.36 -31.12 -1.05
N ASN A 91 -1.25 -32.14 -0.18
CA ASN A 91 -0.23 -33.20 -0.07
C ASN A 91 1.05 -33.09 -0.90
#